data_AF-A0A538A1B0-F1
#
_entry.id   AF-A0A538A1B0-F1
#
_cell.length_a   1.000
_cell.length_b   1.000
_cell.length_c   1.000
_cell.angle_alpha   90.00
_cell.angle_beta   90.00
_cell.angle_gamma   90.00
#
_symmetry.space_group_name_H-M   'P 1'
#
loop_
_entity.id
_entity.type
_entity.pdbx_description
1 polymer ?
#
loop_
_entity_poly.entity_id
_entity_poly.type
_entity_poly.pdbx_seq_one_letter_code
_entity_poly.pdbx_strand_id
1 'polypeptide(L)'
;MRRNSEHGAASVEQAGLVLLVALLLLAAISAFAAGPPDKQGRELGSAIARKLRCAPRLPGPCWRDPLTEAYGRPVAGLVRALAPPPGAVRGPTGLPLVPVDFRYCRRESCAVPGDRPGLTSSNRRVTAFTSVVDRRRAGGQVVVTYWLYRPGVGWARATRRASSADVATHASTPLLQTANPRLVPLEALPGRNHYEFPPAEEPPWRWQVESVYPA
;
A
#
# COMPACT_ATOMS: atom_id res chain seq x y z
N MET A 1 -32.20 2.52 -52.05
CA MET A 1 -31.24 2.12 -50.99
C MET A 1 -31.63 0.72 -50.51
N ARG A 2 -30.92 -0.33 -50.95
CA ARG A 2 -31.06 -1.69 -50.42
C ARG A 2 -29.96 -1.92 -49.39
N ARG A 3 -30.36 -2.32 -48.19
CA ARG A 3 -29.49 -2.70 -47.07
C ARG A 3 -29.07 -4.15 -47.34
N ASN A 4 -27.79 -4.40 -47.62
CA ASN A 4 -27.27 -5.77 -47.70
C ASN A 4 -27.28 -6.37 -46.29
N SER A 5 -28.06 -7.43 -46.09
CA SER A 5 -27.99 -8.27 -44.90
C SER A 5 -26.85 -9.26 -45.09
N GLU A 6 -25.71 -9.03 -44.44
CA GLU A 6 -24.67 -10.06 -44.33
C GLU A 6 -25.16 -11.13 -43.35
N HIS A 7 -25.38 -12.34 -43.87
CA HIS A 7 -25.59 -13.52 -43.06
C HIS A 7 -24.22 -14.17 -42.84
N GLY A 8 -23.62 -13.91 -41.68
CA GLY A 8 -22.39 -14.57 -41.26
C GLY A 8 -22.61 -16.08 -41.14
N ALA A 9 -22.05 -16.84 -42.07
CA ALA A 9 -22.01 -18.29 -42.02
C ALA A 9 -20.97 -18.72 -40.98
N ALA A 10 -21.34 -18.72 -39.69
CA ALA A 10 -20.57 -19.44 -38.68
C ALA A 10 -20.68 -20.94 -39.00
N SER A 11 -19.56 -21.57 -39.38
CA SER A 11 -19.57 -23.00 -39.67
C SER A 11 -19.87 -23.79 -38.39
N VAL A 12 -20.52 -24.94 -38.52
CA VAL A 12 -20.89 -25.81 -37.39
C VAL A 12 -19.66 -26.20 -36.54
N GLU A 13 -18.50 -26.25 -37.19
CA GLU A 13 -17.19 -26.49 -36.57
C GLU A 13 -16.75 -25.34 -35.66
N GLN A 14 -17.02 -24.08 -36.02
CA GLN A 14 -16.75 -22.92 -35.17
C GLN A 14 -17.66 -22.92 -33.93
N ALA A 15 -18.95 -23.23 -34.11
CA ALA A 15 -19.87 -23.36 -32.98
C ALA A 15 -19.44 -24.49 -32.02
N GLY A 16 -19.01 -25.63 -32.58
CA GLY A 16 -18.48 -26.75 -31.80
C GLY A 16 -17.21 -26.40 -31.02
N LEU A 17 -16.26 -25.71 -31.65
CA LEU A 17 -15.02 -25.29 -31.01
C LEU A 17 -15.29 -24.27 -29.88
N VAL A 18 -16.16 -23.29 -30.12
CA VAL A 18 -16.54 -22.30 -29.09
C VAL A 18 -17.22 -22.99 -27.90
N LEU A 19 -18.10 -23.96 -28.16
CA LEU A 19 -18.76 -24.72 -27.10
C LEU A 19 -17.77 -25.56 -26.28
N LEU A 20 -16.82 -26.23 -26.95
CA LEU A 20 -15.78 -27.01 -26.29
C LEU A 20 -14.92 -26.12 -25.38
N VAL A 21 -14.47 -24.96 -25.87
CA VAL A 21 -13.68 -24.00 -25.09
C VAL A 21 -14.48 -23.49 -23.89
N ALA A 22 -15.76 -23.18 -24.08
CA ALA A 22 -16.63 -22.74 -22.98
C ALA A 22 -16.77 -23.81 -21.89
N LEU A 23 -16.94 -25.08 -22.27
CA LEU A 23 -17.04 -26.20 -21.33
C LEU A 23 -15.74 -26.43 -20.56
N LEU A 24 -14.58 -26.34 -21.23
CA LEU A 24 -13.28 -26.46 -20.58
C LEU A 24 -13.03 -25.34 -19.56
N LEU A 25 -13.42 -24.10 -19.90
CA LEU A 25 -13.33 -22.97 -18.98
C LEU A 25 -14.23 -23.15 -17.76
N LEU A 26 -15.48 -23.60 -17.95
CA LEU A 26 -16.41 -23.88 -16.85
C LEU A 26 -15.88 -24.99 -15.92
N ALA A 27 -15.35 -26.07 -16.49
CA ALA A 27 -14.75 -27.15 -15.71
C ALA A 27 -13.56 -26.65 -14.87
N ALA A 28 -12.66 -25.84 -15.46
CA ALA A 28 -11.56 -25.24 -14.74
C ALA A 28 -12.04 -24.34 -13.59
N ILE A 29 -13.00 -23.45 -13.83
CA ILE A 29 -13.56 -22.55 -12.81
C ILE A 29 -14.17 -23.34 -11.65
N SER A 30 -14.92 -24.40 -11.95
CA SER A 30 -15.55 -25.25 -10.92
C SER A 30 -14.52 -25.98 -10.04
N ALA A 31 -13.43 -26.46 -10.63
CA ALA A 31 -12.33 -27.10 -9.90
C ALA A 31 -11.61 -26.14 -8.96
N PHE A 32 -11.42 -24.88 -9.37
CA PHE A 32 -10.84 -23.84 -8.53
C PHE A 32 -11.77 -23.38 -7.39
N ALA A 33 -13.09 -23.39 -7.60
CA ALA A 33 -14.07 -22.95 -6.61
C ALA A 33 -14.34 -23.98 -5.50
N ALA A 34 -14.07 -25.26 -5.75
CA ALA A 34 -14.31 -26.35 -4.80
C ALA A 34 -13.22 -26.48 -3.70
N GLY A 35 -12.07 -25.81 -3.87
CA GLY A 35 -11.01 -25.81 -2.87
C GLY A 35 -11.25 -24.78 -1.74
N PRO A 36 -10.88 -25.08 -0.48
CA PRO A 36 -10.86 -24.05 0.55
C PRO A 36 -9.89 -22.93 0.14
N PRO A 37 -10.27 -21.65 0.28
CA PRO A 37 -9.44 -20.54 -0.20
C PRO A 37 -8.14 -20.49 0.59
N ASP A 38 -7.05 -20.92 -0.05
CA ASP A 38 -5.71 -20.78 0.46
C ASP A 38 -5.29 -19.31 0.47
N LYS A 39 -4.36 -18.95 1.36
CA LYS A 39 -3.86 -17.56 1.45
C LYS A 39 -3.29 -17.09 0.10
N GLN A 40 -2.70 -18.02 -0.65
CA GLN A 40 -2.06 -17.78 -1.94
C GLN A 40 -3.07 -17.47 -3.05
N GLY A 41 -4.20 -18.18 -3.13
CA GLY A 41 -5.29 -17.90 -4.07
C GLY A 41 -5.99 -16.58 -3.79
N ARG A 42 -6.15 -16.20 -2.51
CA ARG A 42 -6.66 -14.85 -2.17
C ARG A 42 -5.67 -13.74 -2.52
N GLU A 43 -4.38 -13.96 -2.30
CA GLU A 43 -3.33 -13.01 -2.69
C GLU A 43 -3.27 -12.84 -4.21
N LEU A 44 -3.30 -13.95 -4.96
CA LEU A 44 -3.35 -13.97 -6.42
C LEU A 44 -4.62 -13.31 -6.94
N GLY A 45 -5.80 -13.65 -6.41
CA GLY A 45 -7.07 -13.03 -6.75
C GLY A 45 -7.10 -11.53 -6.45
N SER A 46 -6.52 -11.10 -5.33
CA SER A 46 -6.39 -9.67 -5.01
C SER A 46 -5.40 -8.93 -5.91
N ALA A 47 -4.38 -9.61 -6.43
CA ALA A 47 -3.43 -9.08 -7.39
C ALA A 47 -4.09 -8.95 -8.77
N ILE A 48 -4.77 -10.01 -9.25
CA ILE A 48 -5.51 -10.03 -10.52
C ILE A 48 -6.65 -9.01 -10.52
N ALA A 49 -7.48 -8.96 -9.48
CA ALA A 49 -8.57 -7.99 -9.39
C ALA A 49 -8.08 -6.53 -9.34
N ARG A 50 -6.83 -6.29 -8.93
CA ARG A 50 -6.18 -4.98 -9.01
C ARG A 50 -5.63 -4.69 -10.40
N LYS A 51 -5.03 -5.70 -11.05
CA LYS A 51 -4.60 -5.61 -12.45
C LYS A 51 -5.78 -5.31 -13.37
N LEU A 52 -6.91 -6.00 -13.17
CA LEU A 52 -8.13 -5.80 -13.95
C LEU A 52 -8.80 -4.45 -13.64
N ARG A 53 -8.87 -4.01 -12.38
CA ARG A 53 -9.39 -2.67 -12.04
C ARG A 53 -8.55 -1.52 -12.59
N CYS A 54 -7.26 -1.77 -12.83
CA CYS A 54 -6.34 -0.77 -13.38
C CYS A 54 -6.04 -0.97 -14.87
N ALA A 55 -6.70 -1.93 -15.54
CA ALA A 55 -6.53 -2.21 -16.96
C ALA A 55 -7.00 -1.09 -17.92
N PRO A 56 -7.94 -0.17 -17.62
CA PRO A 56 -8.40 0.76 -18.65
C PRO A 56 -7.42 1.89 -18.97
N ARG A 57 -6.23 1.97 -18.34
CA ARG A 57 -5.17 2.93 -18.72
C ARG A 57 -3.77 2.33 -18.65
N LEU A 58 -3.19 2.06 -19.82
CA LEU A 58 -1.74 1.94 -20.06
C LEU A 58 -0.99 3.21 -19.61
N PRO A 59 0.32 3.12 -19.36
CA PRO A 59 0.90 2.88 -18.04
C PRO A 59 0.66 4.05 -17.06
N GLY A 60 0.29 3.75 -15.82
CA GLY A 60 0.09 4.75 -14.77
C GLY A 60 0.42 4.22 -13.35
N PRO A 61 0.43 5.09 -12.33
CA PRO A 61 0.96 4.81 -10.98
C PRO A 61 0.33 3.62 -10.23
N CYS A 62 -0.78 3.05 -10.73
CA CYS A 62 -1.36 1.82 -10.16
C CYS A 62 -0.40 0.59 -10.18
N TRP A 63 0.69 0.64 -10.94
CA TRP A 63 1.69 -0.44 -11.00
C TRP A 63 2.82 -0.36 -9.97
N ARG A 64 3.08 0.81 -9.38
CA ARG A 64 4.20 0.99 -8.44
C ARG A 64 3.67 1.08 -7.01
N ASP A 65 4.34 0.42 -6.08
CA ASP A 65 4.01 0.63 -4.68
C ASP A 65 4.33 2.11 -4.31
N PRO A 66 3.60 2.70 -3.33
CA PRO A 66 3.75 4.12 -3.04
C PRO A 66 5.18 4.53 -2.65
N LEU A 67 5.96 3.63 -2.02
CA LEU A 67 7.34 3.96 -1.65
C LEU A 67 8.24 4.01 -2.88
N THR A 68 8.08 3.11 -3.84
CA THR A 68 8.83 3.16 -5.10
C THR A 68 8.46 4.39 -5.92
N GLU A 69 7.19 4.80 -5.90
CA GLU A 69 6.76 6.04 -6.54
C GLU A 69 7.40 7.27 -5.90
N ALA A 70 7.44 7.34 -4.56
CA ALA A 70 7.99 8.49 -3.84
C ALA A 70 9.54 8.54 -3.84
N TYR A 71 10.21 7.39 -3.69
CA TYR A 71 11.65 7.33 -3.38
C TYR A 71 12.50 6.57 -4.40
N GLY A 72 11.87 5.91 -5.37
CA GLY A 72 12.54 4.94 -6.23
C GLY A 72 12.80 3.60 -5.53
N ARG A 73 12.97 2.54 -6.33
CA ARG A 73 12.98 1.16 -5.84
C ARG A 73 14.07 0.84 -4.79
N PRO A 74 15.33 1.28 -4.92
CA PRO A 74 16.37 0.95 -3.96
C PRO A 74 16.10 1.55 -2.57
N VAL A 75 15.72 2.84 -2.54
CA VAL A 75 15.42 3.55 -1.30
C VAL A 75 14.12 3.05 -0.68
N ALA A 76 13.11 2.70 -1.49
CA ALA A 76 11.89 2.05 -1.00
C ALA A 76 12.19 0.73 -0.26
N GLY A 77 13.10 -0.09 -0.80
CA GLY A 77 13.58 -1.30 -0.15
C GLY A 77 14.23 -1.03 1.21
N LEU A 78 15.12 -0.04 1.26
CA LEU A 78 15.75 0.43 2.50
C LEU A 78 14.71 0.91 3.54
N VAL A 79 13.75 1.74 3.12
CA VAL A 79 12.67 2.26 3.98
C VAL A 79 11.81 1.12 4.55
N ARG A 80 11.59 0.04 3.80
CA ARG A 80 10.92 -1.14 4.34
C ARG A 80 11.82 -1.89 5.33
N ALA A 81 13.07 -2.13 5.00
CA ALA A 81 14.00 -2.90 5.83
C ALA A 81 14.25 -2.23 7.19
N LEU A 82 14.29 -0.89 7.23
CA LEU A 82 14.57 -0.12 8.44
C LEU A 82 13.33 0.24 9.27
N ALA A 83 12.13 -0.22 8.86
CA ALA A 83 10.89 0.14 9.52
C ALA A 83 10.85 -0.37 10.98
N PRO A 84 10.57 0.50 11.97
CA PRO A 84 10.48 0.06 13.35
C PRO A 84 9.23 -0.80 13.58
N PRO A 85 9.27 -1.77 14.52
CA PRO A 85 8.07 -2.49 14.93
C PRO A 85 7.07 -1.49 15.55
N PRO A 86 5.80 -1.52 15.15
CA PRO A 86 4.83 -0.54 15.62
C PRO A 86 4.23 -0.98 16.96
N GLY A 87 4.90 -0.62 18.06
CA GLY A 87 4.46 -0.93 19.42
C GLY A 87 3.24 -0.11 19.88
N ALA A 88 2.44 -0.69 20.78
CA ALA A 88 1.36 0.02 21.45
C ALA A 88 1.91 0.95 22.55
N VAL A 89 1.28 2.10 22.75
CA VAL A 89 1.56 3.04 23.85
C VAL A 89 0.26 3.38 24.57
N ARG A 90 0.31 3.61 25.88
CA ARG A 90 -0.88 3.97 26.66
C ARG A 90 -1.39 5.36 26.26
N GLY A 91 -2.66 5.45 25.86
CA GLY A 91 -3.37 6.70 25.57
C GLY A 91 -3.89 7.40 26.83
N PRO A 92 -4.40 8.64 26.69
CA PRO A 92 -5.05 9.39 27.77
C PRO A 92 -6.11 8.60 28.55
N THR A 93 -6.91 7.77 27.88
CA THR A 93 -7.93 6.93 28.56
C THR A 93 -7.39 5.62 29.14
N GLY A 94 -6.08 5.39 29.07
CA GLY A 94 -5.43 4.14 29.49
C GLY A 94 -5.42 3.03 28.44
N LEU A 95 -6.12 3.23 27.30
CA LEU A 95 -6.16 2.26 26.22
C LEU A 95 -4.78 2.05 25.57
N PRO A 96 -4.41 0.82 25.16
CA PRO A 96 -3.22 0.61 24.36
C PRO A 96 -3.48 1.09 22.93
N LEU A 97 -2.65 2.01 22.41
CA LEU A 97 -2.82 2.61 21.09
C LEU A 97 -1.64 2.27 20.18
N VAL A 98 -1.94 1.66 19.03
CA VAL A 98 -1.00 1.46 17.93
C VAL A 98 -1.05 2.63 16.94
N PRO A 99 0.03 2.89 16.19
CA PRO A 99 0.04 3.99 15.26
C PRO A 99 -0.86 3.69 14.05
N VAL A 100 -1.62 4.69 13.62
CA VAL A 100 -2.69 4.58 12.62
C VAL A 100 -2.58 5.66 11.55
N ASP A 101 -3.28 5.46 10.44
CA ASP A 101 -3.44 6.48 9.42
C ASP A 101 -4.43 7.55 9.89
N PHE A 102 -3.92 8.76 10.15
CA PHE A 102 -4.69 9.87 10.70
C PHE A 102 -5.90 10.24 9.84
N ARG A 103 -5.87 9.95 8.53
CA ARG A 103 -6.98 10.26 7.61
C ARG A 103 -8.22 9.42 7.89
N TYR A 104 -8.04 8.26 8.52
CA TYR A 104 -9.11 7.28 8.75
C TYR A 104 -9.38 7.00 10.24
N CYS A 105 -8.49 7.44 11.13
CA CYS A 105 -8.62 7.22 12.56
C CYS A 105 -8.09 8.42 13.35
N ARG A 106 -8.99 9.06 14.11
CA ARG A 106 -8.78 10.30 14.89
C ARG A 106 -9.25 10.20 16.33
N ARG A 107 -9.55 8.98 16.81
CA ARG A 107 -10.05 8.71 18.16
C ARG A 107 -9.32 7.50 18.74
N GLU A 108 -9.16 7.44 20.05
CA GLU A 108 -8.45 6.32 20.70
C GLU A 108 -9.06 4.96 20.37
N SER A 109 -10.40 4.87 20.36
CA SER A 109 -11.13 3.62 20.12
C SER A 109 -10.81 2.94 18.79
N CYS A 110 -10.48 3.69 17.74
CA CYS A 110 -10.11 3.10 16.44
C CYS A 110 -8.65 2.67 16.32
N ALA A 111 -7.81 3.09 17.28
CA ALA A 111 -6.38 2.81 17.35
C ALA A 111 -6.03 1.69 18.35
N VAL A 112 -7.02 1.08 19.00
CA VAL A 112 -6.82 -0.08 19.88
C VAL A 112 -6.39 -1.30 19.05
N PRO A 113 -5.30 -2.02 19.39
CA PRO A 113 -4.92 -3.27 18.73
C PRO A 113 -6.08 -4.25 18.61
N GLY A 114 -6.20 -4.91 17.46
CA GLY A 114 -7.11 -6.03 17.28
C GLY A 114 -6.40 -7.37 17.43
N ASP A 115 -7.16 -8.46 17.34
CA ASP A 115 -6.63 -9.82 17.48
C ASP A 115 -5.67 -10.21 16.34
N ARG A 116 -5.82 -9.57 15.17
CA ARG A 116 -4.97 -9.82 14.00
C ARG A 116 -3.76 -8.89 14.01
N PRO A 117 -2.53 -9.43 13.90
CA PRO A 117 -1.33 -8.61 13.82
C PRO A 117 -1.41 -7.57 12.70
N GLY A 118 -1.04 -6.33 13.02
CA GLY A 118 -1.04 -5.22 12.06
C GLY A 118 -2.41 -4.59 11.77
N LEU A 119 -3.46 -5.03 12.48
CA LEU A 119 -4.79 -4.42 12.44
C LEU A 119 -5.23 -3.94 13.83
N THR A 120 -6.04 -2.89 13.84
CA THR A 120 -6.78 -2.45 15.03
C THR A 120 -8.09 -3.22 15.17
N SER A 121 -8.74 -3.16 16.34
CA SER A 121 -10.07 -3.73 16.57
C SER A 121 -11.12 -3.13 15.64
N SER A 122 -10.92 -1.89 15.20
CA SER A 122 -11.72 -1.20 14.18
C SER A 122 -11.29 -1.49 12.74
N ASN A 123 -10.53 -2.57 12.51
CA ASN A 123 -10.05 -3.01 11.19
C ASN A 123 -9.25 -1.92 10.45
N ARG A 124 -8.52 -1.07 11.18
CA ARG A 124 -7.57 -0.11 10.60
C ARG A 124 -6.19 -0.74 10.52
N ARG A 125 -5.41 -0.38 9.51
CA ARG A 125 -4.02 -0.84 9.41
C ARG A 125 -3.13 -0.05 10.34
N VAL A 126 -2.26 -0.77 11.04
CA VAL A 126 -1.14 -0.16 11.75
C VAL A 126 -0.23 0.50 10.71
N THR A 127 0.06 1.79 10.90
CA THR A 127 0.62 2.66 9.87
C THR A 127 1.77 3.49 10.43
N ALA A 128 2.82 3.64 9.64
CA ALA A 128 3.87 4.63 9.85
C ALA A 128 3.98 5.50 8.60
N PHE A 129 3.96 6.80 8.79
CA PHE A 129 4.25 7.74 7.71
C PHE A 129 5.76 7.89 7.57
N THR A 130 6.26 8.06 6.36
CA THR A 130 7.69 8.17 6.09
C THR A 130 8.01 9.50 5.44
N SER A 131 9.20 10.02 5.75
CA SER A 131 9.85 11.05 4.95
C SER A 131 11.32 10.73 4.78
N VAL A 132 11.88 11.05 3.61
CA VAL A 132 13.24 10.66 3.24
C VAL A 132 14.03 11.88 2.75
N VAL A 133 15.24 12.02 3.27
CA VAL A 133 16.26 12.92 2.74
C VAL A 133 17.40 12.08 2.19
N ASP A 134 17.53 12.01 0.86
CA ASP A 134 18.60 11.29 0.17
C ASP A 134 19.68 12.27 -0.31
N ARG A 135 20.83 12.27 0.38
CA ARG A 135 21.99 13.12 0.01
C ARG A 135 23.13 12.35 -0.64
N ARG A 136 22.90 11.11 -1.09
CA ARG A 136 23.98 10.26 -1.65
C ARG A 136 24.66 10.88 -2.87
N ARG A 137 23.91 11.62 -3.70
CA ARG A 137 24.48 12.35 -4.85
C ARG A 137 25.46 13.45 -4.46
N ALA A 138 25.36 13.98 -3.24
CA ALA A 138 26.25 14.99 -2.69
C ALA A 138 27.26 14.40 -1.70
N GLY A 139 27.52 13.08 -1.74
CA GLY A 139 28.41 12.38 -0.82
C GLY A 139 27.86 12.16 0.60
N GLY A 140 26.58 12.48 0.82
CA GLY A 140 25.91 12.33 2.12
C GLY A 140 25.20 10.97 2.32
N GLN A 141 24.52 10.84 3.46
CA GLN A 141 23.73 9.66 3.81
C GLN A 141 22.25 9.79 3.39
N VAL A 142 21.54 8.67 3.39
CA VAL A 142 20.07 8.64 3.39
C VAL A 142 19.59 8.73 4.83
N VAL A 143 18.65 9.65 5.09
CA VAL A 143 17.96 9.76 6.37
C VAL A 143 16.49 9.44 6.17
N VAL A 144 16.02 8.37 6.82
CA VAL A 144 14.61 7.96 6.83
C VAL A 144 14.01 8.38 8.17
N THR A 145 12.93 9.16 8.14
CA THR A 145 12.15 9.50 9.33
C THR A 145 10.80 8.81 9.27
N TYR A 146 10.44 8.10 10.33
CA TYR A 146 9.14 7.49 10.54
C TYR A 146 8.33 8.31 11.53
N TRP A 147 7.09 8.62 11.16
CA TRP A 147 6.13 9.38 11.95
C TRP A 147 4.96 8.48 12.33
N LEU A 148 4.74 8.31 13.63
CA LEU A 148 3.82 7.34 14.21
C LEU A 148 2.71 8.11 14.94
N TYR A 149 1.58 8.31 14.27
CA TYR A 149 0.44 9.04 14.82
C TYR A 149 -0.46 8.12 15.67
N ARG A 150 -0.78 8.56 16.88
CA ARG A 150 -1.75 7.94 17.79
C ARG A 150 -2.72 9.01 18.29
N PRO A 151 -4.05 8.87 18.05
CA PRO A 151 -5.03 9.81 18.58
C PRO A 151 -4.92 9.98 20.09
N GLY A 152 -5.07 11.20 20.60
CA GLY A 152 -4.91 11.54 22.02
C GLY A 152 -3.46 11.65 22.51
N VAL A 153 -2.50 11.04 21.81
CA VAL A 153 -1.07 11.06 22.17
C VAL A 153 -0.25 11.96 21.23
N GLY A 154 -0.65 12.05 19.96
CA GLY A 154 0.06 12.81 18.94
C GLY A 154 1.09 11.97 18.17
N TRP A 155 2.23 12.58 17.85
CA TRP A 155 3.21 12.04 16.90
C TRP A 155 4.49 11.60 17.59
N ALA A 156 4.84 10.31 17.45
CA ALA A 156 6.19 9.85 17.75
C ALA A 156 7.07 9.85 16.50
N ARG A 157 8.37 10.12 16.68
CA ARG A 157 9.37 10.17 15.62
C ARG A 157 10.44 9.09 15.83
N ALA A 158 10.76 8.35 14.79
CA ALA A 158 11.94 7.48 14.75
C ALA A 158 12.78 7.80 13.52
N THR A 159 14.07 8.02 13.70
CA THR A 159 15.00 8.35 12.61
C THR A 159 15.97 7.19 12.38
N ARG A 160 16.29 6.90 11.12
CA ARG A 160 17.32 5.94 10.71
C ARG A 160 18.23 6.59 9.68
N ARG A 161 19.53 6.31 9.79
CA ARG A 161 20.56 6.77 8.85
C ARG A 161 21.14 5.57 8.14
N ALA A 162 21.43 5.73 6.86
CA ALA A 162 21.92 4.67 6.00
C ALA A 162 22.94 5.22 5.00
N SER A 163 23.98 4.44 4.75
CA SER A 163 24.97 4.66 3.71
C SER A 163 24.47 4.22 2.33
N SER A 164 25.23 4.52 1.28
CA SER A 164 24.99 3.97 -0.06
C SER A 164 25.08 2.45 -0.10
N ALA A 165 25.96 1.85 0.72
CA ALA A 165 26.08 0.40 0.83
C ALA A 165 24.81 -0.22 1.44
N ASP A 166 24.25 0.39 2.49
CA ASP A 166 22.99 -0.07 3.09
C ASP A 166 21.83 -0.03 2.09
N VAL A 167 21.77 1.02 1.25
CA VAL A 167 20.77 1.10 0.18
C VAL A 167 20.92 -0.04 -0.81
N ALA A 168 22.14 -0.38 -1.21
CA ALA A 168 22.39 -1.49 -2.12
C ALA A 168 21.99 -2.84 -1.48
N THR A 169 22.39 -3.07 -0.23
CA THR A 169 22.06 -4.27 0.55
C THR A 169 20.55 -4.49 0.66
N HIS A 170 19.78 -3.41 0.85
CA HIS A 170 18.34 -3.50 1.07
C HIS A 170 17.50 -3.23 -0.19
N ALA A 171 18.11 -3.01 -1.35
CA ALA A 171 17.41 -2.61 -2.58
C ALA A 171 16.35 -3.63 -3.03
N SER A 172 16.59 -4.92 -2.76
CA SER A 172 15.69 -6.03 -3.13
C SER A 172 14.61 -6.32 -2.08
N THR A 173 14.62 -5.64 -0.92
CA THR A 173 13.66 -5.90 0.17
C THR A 173 12.21 -5.89 -0.35
N PRO A 174 11.41 -6.95 -0.09
CA PRO A 174 10.04 -7.04 -0.60
C PRO A 174 9.12 -5.95 -0.07
N LEU A 175 8.34 -5.34 -0.96
CA LEU A 175 7.38 -4.27 -0.65
C LEU A 175 5.95 -4.82 -0.61
N LEU A 176 5.73 -5.79 0.28
CA LEU A 176 4.43 -6.46 0.41
C LEU A 176 3.37 -5.50 0.96
N GLN A 177 2.17 -5.55 0.40
CA GLN A 177 1.04 -4.75 0.91
C GLN A 177 0.60 -5.19 2.30
N THR A 178 0.78 -6.47 2.61
CA THR A 178 0.49 -7.09 3.90
C THR A 178 1.54 -6.77 4.97
N ALA A 179 2.70 -6.21 4.60
CA ALA A 179 3.77 -5.90 5.54
C ALA A 179 3.29 -4.90 6.60
N ASN A 180 3.68 -5.15 7.86
CA ASN A 180 3.33 -4.37 9.03
C ASN A 180 4.58 -3.64 9.57
N PRO A 181 4.57 -2.30 9.72
CA PRO A 181 3.47 -1.39 9.47
C PRO A 181 3.21 -1.15 7.97
N ARG A 182 2.02 -0.64 7.65
CA ARG A 182 1.79 0.06 6.38
C ARG A 182 2.70 1.28 6.35
N LEU A 183 3.46 1.44 5.29
CA LEU A 183 4.29 2.63 5.09
C LEU A 183 3.60 3.58 4.13
N VAL A 184 3.51 4.86 4.50
CA VAL A 184 2.86 5.90 3.72
C VAL A 184 3.85 7.06 3.52
N PRO A 185 4.38 7.28 2.31
CA PRO A 185 5.28 8.40 2.05
C PRO A 185 4.53 9.73 2.14
N LEU A 186 5.02 10.65 2.97
CA LEU A 186 4.43 11.97 3.11
C LEU A 186 4.62 12.80 1.83
N GLU A 187 5.77 12.66 1.17
CA GLU A 187 6.11 13.38 -0.07
C GLU A 187 5.05 13.20 -1.15
N ALA A 188 4.48 12.00 -1.26
CA ALA A 188 3.44 11.66 -2.23
C ALA A 188 2.02 11.69 -1.65
N LEU A 189 1.83 12.11 -0.40
CA LEU A 189 0.50 12.16 0.24
C LEU A 189 -0.23 13.48 -0.10
N PRO A 190 -1.29 13.46 -0.92
CA PRO A 190 -1.97 14.67 -1.34
C PRO A 190 -2.70 15.33 -0.17
N GLY A 191 -2.65 16.65 -0.11
CA GLY A 191 -3.36 17.44 0.90
C GLY A 191 -2.84 17.27 2.33
N ARG A 192 -1.71 16.59 2.56
CA ARG A 192 -1.22 16.24 3.92
C ARG A 192 -1.15 17.42 4.89
N ASN A 193 -0.81 18.61 4.41
CA ASN A 193 -0.61 19.79 5.25
C ASN A 193 -1.93 20.50 5.61
N HIS A 194 -3.03 20.14 4.95
CA HIS A 194 -4.34 20.81 5.08
C HIS A 194 -5.29 20.09 6.04
N TYR A 195 -4.87 18.98 6.65
CA TYR A 195 -5.67 18.34 7.67
C TYR A 195 -5.64 19.13 8.97
N GLU A 196 -6.79 19.25 9.61
CA GLU A 196 -6.90 19.84 10.94
C GLU A 196 -6.54 18.81 12.02
N PHE A 197 -5.84 19.27 13.05
CA PHE A 197 -5.47 18.48 14.21
C PHE A 197 -5.79 19.28 15.48
N PRO A 198 -6.14 18.61 16.59
CA PRO A 198 -6.09 19.24 17.89
C PRO A 198 -4.69 19.81 18.15
N PRO A 199 -4.54 20.92 18.91
CA PRO A 199 -3.23 21.55 19.15
C PRO A 199 -2.17 20.58 19.69
N ALA A 200 -2.54 19.65 20.57
CA ALA A 200 -1.64 18.64 21.14
C ALA A 200 -1.19 17.55 20.14
N GLU A 201 -1.82 17.49 18.97
CA GLU A 201 -1.58 16.47 17.95
C GLU A 201 -1.05 17.06 16.63
N GLU A 202 -0.67 18.34 16.63
CA GLU A 202 -0.14 19.02 15.45
C GLU A 202 1.06 18.25 14.85
N PRO A 203 1.03 17.93 13.54
CA PRO A 203 2.10 17.16 12.92
C PRO A 203 3.40 17.97 12.85
N PRO A 204 4.51 17.45 13.44
CA PRO A 204 5.81 18.13 13.39
C PRO A 204 6.41 18.22 11.98
N TRP A 205 5.91 17.40 11.04
CA TRP A 205 6.34 17.38 9.64
C TRP A 205 5.57 18.37 8.76
N ARG A 206 4.52 19.03 9.27
CA ARG A 206 3.65 19.92 8.49
C ARG A 206 4.50 21.03 7.88
N TRP A 207 4.37 21.22 6.56
CA TRP A 207 5.14 22.22 5.80
C TRP A 207 6.67 22.02 5.79
N GLN A 208 7.20 20.95 6.40
CA GLN A 208 8.65 20.65 6.41
C GLN A 208 9.06 19.59 5.39
N VAL A 209 8.12 18.76 4.95
CA VAL A 209 8.36 17.74 3.93
C VAL A 209 7.93 18.30 2.59
N GLU A 210 8.83 18.32 1.62
CA GLU A 210 8.54 18.75 0.24
C GLU A 210 7.66 17.71 -0.47
N SER A 211 6.76 18.17 -1.33
CA SER A 211 5.95 17.26 -2.15
C SER A 211 6.76 16.74 -3.32
N VAL A 212 6.65 15.44 -3.59
CA VAL A 212 7.13 14.84 -4.84
C VAL A 212 5.89 14.48 -5.64
N TYR A 213 5.66 15.20 -6.73
CA TYR A 213 4.63 14.83 -7.69
C TYR A 213 5.22 13.83 -8.68
N PRO A 214 4.54 12.71 -8.98
CA PRO A 214 4.95 11.86 -10.09
C PRO A 214 4.94 12.70 -11.37
N ALA A 215 6.09 12.72 -12.06
CA ALA A 215 6.27 13.34 -13.37
C ALA A 215 5.49 12.59 -14.45
#